data_AF-A0A2E3BFP2-F1
#
_entry.id   AF-A0A2E3BFP2-F1
#
_cell.length_a   1.000
_cell.length_b   1.000
_cell.length_c   1.000
_cell.angle_alpha   90.00
_cell.angle_beta   90.00
_cell.angle_gamma   90.00
#
_symmetry.space_group_name_H-M   'P 1'
#
loop_
_entity.id
_entity.type
_entity.pdbx_description
1 polymer ?
#
loop_
_entity_poly.entity_id
_entity_poly.type
_entity_poly.pdbx_seq_one_letter_code
_entity_poly.pdbx_strand_id
1 'polypeptide(L)' 'MIKESYAVVMSPNANPLKSLPKMVRFQLMTTLAFMWSFIFTMWIGSMQFFGPSAVMHTVVLIGVFFTAEIFKKANN' A
#
# COMPACT_ATOMS: atom_id res chain seq x y z
N MET A 1 7.95 -12.50 16.05
CA MET A 1 6.74 -13.16 15.49
C MET A 1 5.89 -12.19 14.67
N ILE A 2 5.30 -11.12 15.24
CA ILE A 2 4.43 -10.18 14.49
C ILE A 2 5.13 -9.52 13.28
N LYS A 3 6.39 -9.06 13.42
CA LYS A 3 7.16 -8.49 12.30
C LYS A 3 7.34 -9.46 11.14
N GLU A 4 7.68 -10.72 11.44
CA GLU A 4 7.88 -11.76 10.43
C GLU A 4 6.55 -12.09 9.72
N SER A 5 5.47 -12.26 10.47
CA SER A 5 4.14 -12.49 9.90
C SER A 5 3.67 -11.32 9.03
N TYR A 6 3.89 -10.08 9.48
CA TYR A 6 3.59 -8.88 8.69
C TYR A 6 4.43 -8.80 7.42
N ALA A 7 5.72 -9.15 7.48
CA ALA A 7 6.60 -9.16 6.33
C ALA A 7 6.13 -10.16 5.27
N VAL A 8 5.62 -11.34 5.64
CA VAL A 8 5.09 -12.31 4.69
C VAL A 8 3.92 -11.76 3.88
N VAL A 9 3.11 -10.86 4.44
CA VAL A 9 2.00 -10.23 3.73
C VAL A 9 2.46 -9.00 2.96
N MET A 10 3.17 -8.09 3.64
CA MET A 10 3.39 -6.73 3.14
C MET A 10 4.73 -6.53 2.42
N SER A 11 5.72 -7.41 2.65
CA SER A 11 7.04 -7.28 2.01
C SER A 11 7.03 -7.89 0.62
N PRO A 12 7.32 -7.11 -0.44
CA PRO A 12 7.40 -7.62 -1.81
C PRO A 12 8.59 -8.57 -2.05
N ASN A 13 9.47 -8.74 -1.06
CA ASN A 13 10.60 -9.67 -1.11
C ASN A 13 10.32 -10.98 -0.34
N ALA A 14 9.34 -10.99 0.56
CA ALA A 14 9.01 -12.16 1.37
C ALA A 14 7.68 -12.81 0.96
N ASN A 15 6.75 -12.01 0.40
CA ASN A 15 5.43 -12.49 0.01
C ASN A 15 5.47 -13.47 -1.18
N PRO A 16 4.37 -14.21 -1.44
CA PRO A 16 4.30 -15.16 -2.56
C PRO A 16 4.50 -14.50 -3.94
N LEU A 17 4.32 -13.18 -4.06
CA LEU A 17 4.51 -12.42 -5.30
C LEU A 17 5.98 -12.11 -5.60
N LYS A 18 6.91 -12.49 -4.71
CA LYS A 18 8.35 -12.19 -4.85
C LYS A 18 9.01 -12.77 -6.11
N SER A 19 8.44 -13.82 -6.69
CA SER A 19 8.95 -14.46 -7.93
C SER A 19 8.64 -13.64 -9.18
N LEU A 20 7.73 -12.67 -9.10
CA LEU A 20 7.30 -11.85 -10.23
C LEU A 20 8.24 -10.66 -10.49
N PRO A 21 8.27 -10.13 -11.72
CA PRO A 21 9.00 -8.91 -12.03
C PRO A 21 8.62 -7.74 -11.12
N LYS A 22 9.58 -6.84 -10.85
CA LYS A 22 9.41 -5.74 -9.89
C LYS A 22 8.19 -4.86 -10.14
N MET A 23 7.85 -4.64 -11.40
CA MET A 23 6.69 -3.83 -11.79
C MET A 23 5.38 -4.57 -11.50
N VAL A 24 5.31 -5.86 -11.83
CA VAL A 24 4.10 -6.69 -11.65
C VAL A 24 3.79 -6.87 -10.17
N ARG A 25 4.80 -7.15 -9.33
CA ARG A 25 4.61 -7.25 -7.88
C ARG A 25 4.07 -5.95 -7.28
N PHE A 26 4.53 -4.79 -7.77
CA PHE A 26 4.03 -3.50 -7.30
C PHE A 26 2.56 -3.32 -7.69
N GLN A 27 2.23 -3.55 -8.96
CA GLN A 27 0.85 -3.45 -9.45
C GLN A 27 -0.12 -4.34 -8.67
N LEU A 28 0.23 -5.61 -8.46
CA LEU A 28 -0.62 -6.55 -7.70
C LEU A 28 -0.76 -6.15 -6.24
N MET A 29 0.32 -5.72 -5.59
CA MET A 29 0.27 -5.22 -4.20
C MET A 29 -0.62 -3.99 -4.08
N THR A 30 -0.55 -3.06 -5.04
CA THR A 30 -1.43 -1.88 -5.10
C THR A 30 -2.89 -2.28 -5.31
N THR A 31 -3.18 -3.21 -6.23
CA THR A 31 -4.55 -3.72 -6.44
C THR A 31 -5.11 -4.38 -5.19
N LEU A 32 -4.31 -5.19 -4.48
CA LEU A 32 -4.71 -5.79 -3.20
C LEU A 32 -5.04 -4.70 -2.16
N ALA A 33 -4.23 -3.64 -2.08
CA ALA A 33 -4.51 -2.52 -1.18
C ALA A 33 -5.86 -1.85 -1.51
N PHE A 34 -6.13 -1.55 -2.79
CA PHE A 34 -7.41 -0.98 -3.22
C PHE A 34 -8.59 -1.91 -2.94
N MET A 35 -8.44 -3.22 -3.19
CA MET A 35 -9.48 -4.21 -2.90
C MET A 35 -9.83 -4.20 -1.40
N TRP A 36 -8.84 -4.23 -0.51
CA TRP A 36 -9.08 -4.19 0.92
C TRP A 36 -9.69 -2.87 1.40
N SER A 37 -9.25 -1.73 0.87
CA SER A 37 -9.89 -0.44 1.15
C SER A 37 -11.37 -0.43 0.74
N PHE A 38 -11.69 -1.03 -0.41
CA PHE A 38 -13.07 -1.17 -0.89
C PHE A 38 -13.90 -2.08 0.02
N ILE A 39 -13.39 -3.26 0.39
CA ILE A 39 -14.06 -4.22 1.30
C ILE A 39 -14.39 -3.54 2.64
N PHE A 40 -13.44 -2.84 3.26
CA PHE A 40 -13.69 -2.18 4.54
C PHE A 40 -14.73 -1.07 4.42
N THR A 41 -14.76 -0.36 3.29
CA THR A 41 -15.74 0.71 3.10
C THR A 41 -17.15 0.17 2.89
N MET A 42 -17.28 -0.91 2.13
CA MET A 42 -18.54 -1.63 1.97
C MET A 42 -19.01 -2.22 3.30
N TRP A 43 -18.11 -2.76 4.13
CA TRP A 43 -18.45 -3.30 5.45
C TRP A 43 -18.96 -2.21 6.40
N ILE A 44 -18.31 -1.06 6.47
CA ILE A 44 -18.76 0.08 7.30
C ILE A 44 -20.10 0.65 6.78
N GLY A 45 -20.50 0.31 5.55
CA GLY A 45 -21.82 0.65 4.99
C GLY A 45 -21.91 2.07 4.44
N SER A 46 -20.77 2.75 4.25
CA SER A 46 -20.77 4.16 3.82
C SER A 46 -19.97 4.39 2.55
N MET A 47 -20.55 3.93 1.43
CA MET A 47 -19.99 4.08 0.09
C MET A 47 -19.75 5.56 -0.29
N GLN A 48 -20.54 6.48 0.27
CA GLN A 48 -20.39 7.93 0.06
C GLN A 48 -19.06 8.49 0.58
N PHE A 49 -18.48 7.89 1.63
CA PHE A 49 -17.17 8.31 2.15
C PHE A 49 -16.00 7.60 1.49
N PHE A 50 -16.23 6.59 0.64
CA PHE A 50 -15.16 5.86 -0.04
C PHE A 50 -14.30 6.78 -0.90
N GLY A 51 -14.94 7.52 -1.81
CA GLY A 51 -14.26 8.41 -2.76
C GLY A 51 -13.38 9.45 -2.07
N PRO A 52 -13.93 10.28 -1.15
CA PRO A 52 -13.15 11.24 -0.38
C PRO A 52 -12.03 10.59 0.43
N SER A 53 -12.29 9.44 1.06
CA SER A 53 -11.28 8.70 1.83
C SER A 53 -10.12 8.22 0.94
N ALA A 54 -10.41 7.66 -0.23
CA ALA A 54 -9.38 7.19 -1.17
C ALA A 54 -8.49 8.34 -1.69
N VAL A 55 -9.08 9.51 -1.95
CA VAL A 55 -8.32 10.72 -2.33
C VAL A 55 -7.39 11.14 -1.18
N MET A 56 -7.91 11.25 0.04
CA MET A 56 -7.11 11.62 1.21
C MET A 56 -5.98 10.62 1.49
N HIS A 57 -6.24 9.31 1.37
CA HIS A 57 -5.20 8.29 1.49
C HIS A 57 -4.10 8.48 0.43
N THR A 58 -4.47 8.79 -0.81
CA THR A 58 -3.50 9.02 -1.89
C THR A 58 -2.61 10.24 -1.60
N VAL A 59 -3.19 11.33 -1.08
CA VAL A 59 -2.43 12.53 -0.67
C VAL A 59 -1.44 12.20 0.44
N VAL A 60 -1.85 11.42 1.45
CA VAL A 60 -0.96 10.96 2.52
C VAL A 60 0.19 10.12 1.97
N LEU A 61 -0.11 9.16 1.06
CA LEU A 61 0.92 8.33 0.42
C LEU A 61 1.94 9.18 -0.36
N ILE A 62 1.48 10.18 -1.11
CA ILE A 62 2.38 11.13 -1.81
C ILE A 62 3.32 11.80 -0.81
N GLY A 63 2.80 12.32 0.31
CA GLY A 63 3.62 12.95 1.35
C GLY A 63 4.68 12.02 1.93
N VAL A 64 4.30 10.76 2.21
CA VAL A 64 5.22 9.74 2.73
C VAL A 64 6.33 9.42 1.71
N PHE A 65 5.97 9.18 0.45
CA PHE A 65 6.95 8.89 -0.60
C PHE A 65 7.88 10.07 -0.88
N PHE A 66 7.34 11.30 -0.87
CA PHE A 66 8.14 12.51 -1.06
C PHE A 66 9.13 12.72 0.08
N THR A 67 8.70 12.49 1.33
CA THR A 67 9.58 12.54 2.50
C THR A 67 10.69 11.47 2.41
N ALA A 68 10.33 10.25 2.02
CA ALA A 68 11.30 9.16 1.83
C ALA A 68 12.32 9.48 0.72
N GLU A 69 11.89 10.11 -0.39
CA GLU A 69 12.76 10.61 -1.46
C GLU A 69 13.75 11.66 -0.93
N ILE A 70 13.29 12.65 -0.16
CA ILE A 70 14.17 13.68 0.43
C ILE A 70 15.21 13.03 1.34
N PHE A 71 14.80 12.12 2.24
CA PHE A 71 15.73 11.44 3.14
C PHE A 71 16.74 10.57 2.39
N LYS A 72 16.31 9.86 1.34
CA LYS A 72 17.20 9.09 0.48
C LYS A 72 18.25 9.99 -0.20
N LYS A 73 17.86 11.18 -0.66
CA LYS A 73 18.77 12.16 -1.25
C LYS A 73 19.71 12.82 -0.25
N ALA A 74 19.30 12.97 1.01
CA ALA A 74 20.14 13.55 2.06
C ALA A 74 21.18 12.56 2.60
N ASN A 75 20.90 11.25 2.52
CA ASN A 75 21.74 10.19 3.04
C ASN A 75 22.64 9.54 1.97
N ASN A 76 22.71 10.13 0.78
CA ASN A 76 23.41 9.63 -0.40
C ASN A 76 24.20 10.78 -1.05
#